data_AF-A0A522VAS9-F1
#
_entry.id   AF-A0A522VAS9-F1
#
_cell.length_a   1.000
_cell.length_b   1.000
_cell.length_c   1.000
_cell.angle_alpha   90.00
_cell.angle_beta   90.00
_cell.angle_gamma   90.00
#
_symmetry.space_group_name_H-M   'P 1'
#
loop_
_entity.id
_entity.type
_entity.pdbx_description
1 polymer ?
#
loop_
_entity_poly.entity_id
_entity_poly.type
_entity_poly.pdbx_seq_one_letter_code
_entity_poly.pdbx_strand_id
1 'polypeptide(L)'
;MLLARGYRSAAALPAHSIDARRQNKSKAIRDMLGMRQFSPEWTLPGRIADNPLIWMLKVNGMIVDARSMPLEVQQIAFEQGLIPYVPGLKDL
;
A
#
# COMPACT_ATOMS: atom_id res chain seq x y z
N MET A 1 -60.70 -6.84 -32.24
CA MET A 1 -60.56 -5.67 -31.34
C MET A 1 -60.57 -6.19 -29.90
N LEU A 2 -59.68 -5.67 -29.04
CA LEU A 2 -59.41 -5.98 -27.61
C LEU A 2 -58.32 -7.03 -27.26
N LEU A 3 -57.08 -6.58 -27.50
CA LEU A 3 -55.89 -6.54 -26.63
C LEU A 3 -55.63 -7.67 -25.61
N ALA A 4 -54.56 -8.43 -25.91
CA ALA A 4 -53.82 -9.26 -24.97
C ALA A 4 -53.27 -8.43 -23.80
N ARG A 5 -53.63 -8.81 -22.56
CA ARG A 5 -52.96 -8.34 -21.34
C ARG A 5 -51.55 -8.93 -21.31
N GLY A 6 -50.55 -8.10 -21.61
CA GLY A 6 -49.15 -8.43 -21.42
C GLY A 6 -48.83 -8.67 -19.95
N TYR A 7 -48.43 -9.89 -19.62
CA TYR A 7 -47.69 -10.18 -18.40
C TYR A 7 -46.44 -9.29 -18.40
N ARG A 8 -46.35 -8.32 -17.49
CA ARG A 8 -45.08 -7.66 -17.21
C ARG A 8 -44.14 -8.73 -16.67
N SER A 9 -43.23 -9.18 -17.53
CA SER A 9 -42.01 -9.86 -17.15
C SER A 9 -41.41 -9.10 -15.96
N ALA A 10 -41.25 -9.77 -14.82
CA ALA A 10 -40.41 -9.31 -13.74
C ALA A 10 -38.97 -9.27 -14.28
N ALA A 11 -38.63 -8.19 -14.96
CA ALA A 11 -37.26 -7.86 -15.29
C ALA A 11 -36.54 -7.73 -13.94
N ALA A 12 -35.69 -8.69 -13.63
CA ALA A 12 -34.73 -8.60 -12.55
C ALA A 12 -34.07 -7.22 -12.65
N LEU A 13 -34.35 -6.35 -11.66
CA LEU A 13 -33.72 -5.05 -11.56
C LEU A 13 -32.21 -5.29 -11.62
N PRO A 14 -31.47 -4.68 -12.57
CA PRO A 14 -30.03 -4.85 -12.60
C PRO A 14 -29.52 -4.33 -11.26
N ALA A 15 -28.77 -5.18 -10.56
CA ALA A 15 -28.05 -4.81 -9.36
C ALA A 15 -27.07 -3.68 -9.72
N HIS A 16 -27.55 -2.45 -9.70
CA HIS A 16 -26.73 -1.26 -9.66
C HIS A 16 -26.01 -1.27 -8.32
N SER A 17 -24.93 -2.04 -8.23
CA SER A 17 -24.10 -2.19 -7.05
C SER A 17 -23.48 -0.84 -6.73
N ILE A 18 -24.15 -0.11 -5.83
CA ILE A 18 -23.72 1.16 -5.24
C ILE A 18 -22.30 1.06 -4.67
N ASP A 19 -21.86 -0.15 -4.33
CA ASP A 19 -20.52 -0.46 -3.80
C ASP A 19 -19.40 -0.35 -4.84
N ALA A 20 -19.65 -0.72 -6.11
CA ALA A 20 -18.66 -0.61 -7.20
C ALA A 20 -18.33 0.87 -7.52
N ARG A 21 -19.30 1.78 -7.32
CA ARG A 21 -19.07 3.23 -7.50
C ARG A 21 -18.15 3.83 -6.43
N ARG A 22 -18.17 3.32 -5.20
CA ARG A 22 -17.34 3.83 -4.10
C ARG A 22 -15.89 3.36 -4.22
N GLN A 23 -15.69 2.07 -4.50
CA GLN A 23 -14.36 1.49 -4.67
C GLN A 23 -13.57 2.15 -5.81
N ASN A 24 -14.22 2.42 -6.95
CA ASN A 24 -13.60 3.12 -8.08
C ASN A 24 -13.12 4.53 -7.70
N LYS A 25 -13.87 5.27 -6.87
CA LYS A 25 -13.45 6.60 -6.40
C LYS A 25 -12.27 6.54 -5.42
N SER A 26 -12.29 5.62 -4.46
CA SER A 26 -11.17 5.44 -3.53
C SER A 26 -9.89 5.00 -4.23
N LYS A 27 -10.00 4.18 -5.29
CA LYS A 27 -8.86 3.87 -6.16
C LYS A 27 -8.34 5.12 -6.88
N ALA A 28 -9.22 5.89 -7.51
CA ALA A 28 -8.83 7.10 -8.22
C ALA A 28 -8.08 8.09 -7.31
N ILE A 29 -8.55 8.31 -6.09
CA ILE A 29 -7.87 9.20 -5.12
C ILE A 29 -6.48 8.65 -4.75
N ARG A 30 -6.34 7.35 -4.46
CA ARG A 30 -5.03 6.75 -4.15
C ARG A 30 -4.06 6.86 -5.32
N ASP A 31 -4.54 6.60 -6.54
CA ASP A 31 -3.73 6.72 -7.75
C ASP A 31 -3.28 8.18 -7.96
N MET A 32 -4.17 9.16 -7.73
CA MET A 32 -3.82 10.60 -7.81
C MET A 32 -2.79 11.02 -6.76
N LEU A 33 -2.88 10.48 -5.54
CA LEU A 33 -1.94 10.78 -4.45
C LEU A 33 -0.68 9.90 -4.47
N GLY A 34 -0.55 9.00 -5.46
CA GLY A 34 0.57 8.05 -5.53
C GLY A 34 0.60 7.02 -4.40
N MET A 35 -0.47 6.87 -3.63
CA MET A 35 -0.52 5.97 -2.47
C MET A 35 -0.46 4.50 -2.90
N ARG A 36 0.60 3.82 -2.46
CA ARG A 36 0.76 2.37 -2.62
C ARG A 36 0.72 1.69 -1.25
N GLN A 37 0.63 0.36 -1.27
CA GLN A 37 0.77 -0.40 -0.04
C GLN A 37 2.16 -0.15 0.55
N PHE A 38 2.21 0.13 1.86
CA PHE A 38 3.45 0.40 2.59
C PHE A 38 4.27 1.59 2.06
N SER A 39 3.64 2.53 1.36
CA SER A 39 4.25 3.81 0.97
C SER A 39 5.00 4.46 2.16
N PRO A 40 6.34 4.59 2.11
CA PRO A 40 7.12 5.21 3.18
C PRO A 40 6.65 6.62 3.55
N GLU A 41 6.27 7.41 2.56
CA GLU A 41 5.82 8.80 2.68
C GLU A 41 4.48 8.96 3.42
N TRP A 42 3.67 7.90 3.47
CA TRP A 42 2.40 7.85 4.19
C TRP A 42 2.49 7.03 5.49
N THR A 43 3.71 6.65 5.91
CA THR A 43 3.92 5.86 7.12
C THR A 43 3.98 6.77 8.35
N LEU A 44 3.16 6.44 9.36
CA LEU A 44 3.21 7.14 10.64
C LEU A 44 4.60 6.94 11.28
N PRO A 45 5.23 7.98 11.89
CA PRO A 45 6.55 7.84 12.51
C PRO A 45 6.65 6.68 13.51
N GLY A 46 5.62 6.46 14.32
CA GLY A 46 5.56 5.34 15.27
C GLY A 46 5.45 3.94 14.64
N ARG A 47 5.28 3.83 13.32
CA ARG A 47 5.22 2.57 12.56
C ARG A 47 6.37 2.39 11.57
N ILE A 48 7.37 3.28 11.59
CA ILE A 48 8.54 3.18 10.71
C ILE A 48 9.26 1.83 10.90
N ALA A 49 9.37 1.37 12.14
CA ALA A 49 10.01 0.09 12.47
C ALA A 49 9.30 -1.11 11.80
N ASP A 50 7.98 -1.01 11.60
CA ASP A 50 7.15 -2.10 11.09
C ASP A 50 6.98 -2.07 9.56
N ASN A 51 7.31 -0.96 8.90
CA ASN A 51 7.18 -0.85 7.45
C ASN A 51 8.41 -1.45 6.74
N PRO A 52 8.29 -2.60 6.05
CA PRO A 52 9.43 -3.25 5.40
C PRO A 52 10.04 -2.40 4.28
N LEU A 53 9.25 -1.63 3.52
CA LEU A 53 9.74 -0.89 2.36
C LEU A 53 10.70 0.24 2.72
N ILE A 54 10.72 0.69 3.98
CA ILE A 54 11.68 1.67 4.48
C ILE A 54 13.08 1.03 4.64
N TRP A 55 13.13 -0.28 4.88
CA TRP A 55 14.37 -0.99 5.22
C TRP A 55 14.94 -1.81 4.07
N MET A 56 14.20 -1.96 2.96
CA MET A 56 14.68 -2.72 1.80
C MET A 56 15.72 -1.93 1.01
N LEU A 57 16.96 -2.41 0.99
CA LEU A 57 18.06 -1.82 0.23
C LEU A 57 18.54 -2.76 -0.86
N LYS A 58 19.05 -2.20 -1.97
CA LYS A 58 19.71 -2.99 -3.01
C LYS A 58 21.22 -3.05 -2.73
N VAL A 59 21.71 -4.20 -2.31
CA VAL A 59 23.13 -4.45 -2.03
C VAL A 59 23.63 -5.52 -3.01
N ASN A 60 24.65 -5.18 -3.80
CA ASN A 60 25.24 -6.09 -4.80
C ASN A 60 24.21 -6.72 -5.75
N GLY A 61 23.18 -5.96 -6.16
CA GLY A 61 22.14 -6.44 -7.05
C GLY A 61 20.98 -7.16 -6.37
N MET A 62 21.10 -7.53 -5.09
CA MET A 62 20.06 -8.21 -4.31
C MET A 62 19.32 -7.23 -3.41
N ILE A 63 18.02 -7.44 -3.22
CA ILE A 63 17.22 -6.65 -2.26
C ILE A 63 17.32 -7.34 -0.90
N VAL A 64 17.83 -6.63 0.10
CA VAL A 64 18.02 -7.11 1.47
C VAL A 64 17.33 -6.19 2.45
N ASP A 65 16.94 -6.73 3.59
CA ASP A 65 16.44 -5.93 4.71
C ASP A 65 17.63 -5.39 5.51
N ALA A 66 17.80 -4.07 5.58
CA ALA A 66 18.91 -3.44 6.28
C ALA A 66 18.96 -3.81 7.77
N ARG A 67 17.83 -4.15 8.39
CA ARG A 67 17.75 -4.47 9.83
C ARG A 67 18.46 -5.77 10.19
N SER A 68 18.58 -6.70 9.24
CA SER A 68 19.28 -7.97 9.43
C SER A 68 20.75 -7.93 8.99
N MET A 69 21.20 -6.79 8.44
CA MET A 69 22.60 -6.61 8.03
C MET A 69 23.51 -6.34 9.24
N PRO A 70 24.84 -6.56 9.12
CA PRO A 70 25.81 -6.21 10.16
C PRO A 70 25.72 -4.74 10.57
N LEU A 71 26.07 -4.43 11.83
CA LEU A 71 25.96 -3.09 12.41
C LEU A 71 26.70 -2.03 11.58
N GLU A 72 27.88 -2.38 11.08
CA GLU A 72 28.70 -1.50 10.25
C GLU A 72 27.96 -1.12 8.96
N VAL A 73 27.25 -2.07 8.36
CA VAL A 73 26.45 -1.82 7.15
C VAL A 73 25.25 -0.93 7.47
N GLN A 74 24.61 -1.13 8.63
CA GLN A 74 23.51 -0.28 9.06
C GLN A 74 23.97 1.16 9.30
N GLN A 75 25.15 1.36 9.92
CA GLN A 75 25.73 2.67 10.14
C GLN A 75 26.04 3.37 8.81
N ILE A 76 26.68 2.68 7.87
CA ILE A 76 26.94 3.22 6.52
C ILE A 76 25.62 3.60 5.83
N ALA A 77 24.60 2.75 5.89
CA ALA A 77 23.30 3.04 5.29
C ALA A 77 22.63 4.26 5.93
N PHE A 78 22.77 4.44 7.24
CA PHE A 78 22.25 5.60 7.96
C PHE A 78 23.01 6.89 7.59
N GLU A 79 24.34 6.85 7.55
CA GLU A 79 25.18 7.97 7.11
C GLU A 79 24.87 8.42 5.68
N GLN A 80 24.49 7.47 4.82
CA GLN A 80 24.03 7.74 3.45
C GLN A 80 22.56 8.19 3.36
N GLY A 81 21.84 8.24 4.49
CA GLY A 81 20.42 8.60 4.54
C GLY A 81 19.47 7.55 3.94
N LEU A 82 19.93 6.31 3.76
CA LEU A 82 19.15 5.22 3.17
C LEU A 82 18.17 4.58 4.17
N ILE A 83 18.47 4.67 5.46
CA ILE A 83 17.60 4.21 6.55
C ILE A 83 17.43 5.33 7.59
N PRO A 84 16.31 5.36 8.33
CA PRO A 84 15.99 6.50 9.21
C PRO A 84 16.77 6.51 10.53
N TYR A 85 17.31 5.38 10.96
CA TYR A 85 18.15 5.22 12.16
C TYR A 85 18.88 3.88 12.09
N VAL A 86 19.87 3.67 12.97
CA VAL A 86 20.62 2.41 13.09
C VAL A 86 19.91 1.49 14.11
N PRO A 87 19.19 0.43 13.68
CA PRO A 87 18.41 -0.39 14.60
C PRO A 87 19.28 -1.19 15.58
N GLY A 88 20.48 -1.63 15.17
CA GLY A 88 21.40 -2.38 16.04
C GLY A 88 21.99 -1.58 17.21
N LEU A 89 21.80 -0.25 17.26
CA LEU A 89 22.20 0.58 18.40
C LEU A 89 21.09 0.76 19.44
N LYS A 90 19.87 0.31 19.17
CA LYS A 90 18.72 0.52 20.04
C LYS A 90 18.73 -0.38 21.29
N ASP A 91 19.56 -1.42 21.29
CA ASP A 91 19.63 -2.47 22.32
C ASP A 91 20.97 -2.46 23.12
N LEU A 92 21.77 -1.38 23.02
CA LEU A 92 22.99 -1.14 23.81
C LEU A 92 22.72 -0.10 24.92
#